data_AF-A0A5C4LNQ1-F1
#
_entry.id   AF-A0A5C4LNQ1-F1
#
_cell.length_a   1.000
_cell.length_b   1.000
_cell.length_c   1.000
_cell.angle_alpha   90.00
_cell.angle_beta   90.00
_cell.angle_gamma   90.00
#
_symmetry.space_group_name_H-M   'P 1'
#
loop_
_entity.id
_entity.type
_entity.pdbx_description
1 polymer ?
#
loop_
_entity_poly.entity_id
_entity_poly.type
_entity_poly.pdbx_seq_one_letter_code
_entity_poly.pdbx_strand_id
1 'polypeptide(L)'
;MPDLILHGIRVEDTFAEAFDMAATALVLTAETPEWAMIAATTMTGFATSVIGCGAEAGIDAVLAPDATPDGRPGVRVLLFGFDAGGLKDQLLRRVGQCVLTSPGSAVFAGIAWDDPNVGKALKLGGAIRYFGDGFATAKRVAGRRYWRTPVMDGEFLCEHSVPTVQGAVGGGNLLFLGRRFGDTLRVAEIAVAAARTVPDVILPFPGGVVRSGSKVGARTKGMMASTNDAYCPTLKGRAGSALPPEVDVVLEIVIDGLSAASVSAAMRAALHASTRAGADLGLVAVTAGNYGGNLGRHHFHLRDLLGEAA
;
A
#
# COMPACT_ATOMS: atom_id res chain seq x y z
N MET A 1 -10.46 31.13 -4.53
CA MET A 1 -11.56 30.18 -4.73
C MET A 1 -12.18 29.93 -3.35
N PRO A 2 -13.50 29.69 -3.23
CA PRO A 2 -14.08 29.35 -1.93
C PRO A 2 -13.42 28.09 -1.38
N ASP A 3 -13.13 28.08 -0.08
CA ASP A 3 -12.59 26.88 0.58
C ASP A 3 -13.63 25.76 0.53
N LEU A 4 -13.18 24.53 0.21
CA LEU A 4 -14.04 23.35 0.32
C LEU A 4 -14.19 23.01 1.80
N ILE A 5 -15.40 22.71 2.25
CA ILE A 5 -15.67 22.35 3.64
C ILE A 5 -16.33 20.98 3.68
N LEU A 6 -15.79 20.08 4.52
CA LEU A 6 -16.35 18.75 4.77
C LEU A 6 -16.43 18.52 6.29
N HIS A 7 -17.63 18.23 6.81
CA HIS A 7 -17.87 18.05 8.25
C HIS A 7 -17.34 19.21 9.13
N GLY A 8 -17.36 20.44 8.60
CA GLY A 8 -16.84 21.62 9.31
C GLY A 8 -15.32 21.78 9.29
N ILE A 9 -14.60 20.88 8.61
CA ILE A 9 -13.15 20.95 8.42
C ILE A 9 -12.84 21.49 7.03
N ARG A 10 -11.84 22.37 6.94
CA ARG A 10 -11.35 22.89 5.67
C ARG A 10 -10.66 21.79 4.87
N VAL A 11 -11.03 21.67 3.61
CA VAL A 11 -10.36 20.81 2.62
C VAL A 11 -9.78 21.73 1.56
N GLU A 12 -8.48 21.64 1.31
CA GLU A 12 -7.85 22.45 0.28
C GLU A 12 -8.31 21.99 -1.11
N ASP A 13 -8.61 22.96 -1.98
CA ASP A 13 -9.01 22.70 -3.36
C ASP A 13 -7.79 22.37 -4.24
N THR A 14 -7.25 21.17 -4.01
CA THR A 14 -6.04 20.62 -4.62
C THR A 14 -6.26 19.18 -5.06
N PHE A 15 -5.20 18.48 -5.45
CA PHE A 15 -5.21 17.07 -5.82
C PHE A 15 -3.99 16.33 -5.27
N ALA A 16 -4.16 15.01 -5.07
CA ALA A 16 -3.03 14.10 -4.90
C ALA A 16 -2.52 13.66 -6.28
N GLU A 17 -1.21 13.71 -6.48
CA GLU A 17 -0.56 13.27 -7.73
C GLU A 17 0.08 11.89 -7.53
N ALA A 18 -0.37 10.92 -8.31
CA ALA A 18 -0.02 9.51 -8.18
C ALA A 18 0.47 8.90 -9.50
N PHE A 19 1.09 7.74 -9.40
CA PHE A 19 1.93 7.15 -10.46
C PHE A 19 1.43 5.78 -10.87
N ASP A 20 1.57 5.47 -12.16
CA ASP A 20 1.43 4.09 -12.65
C ASP A 20 2.50 3.21 -12.00
N MET A 21 2.10 2.02 -11.53
CA MET A 21 3.01 1.04 -10.93
C MET A 21 2.78 -0.36 -11.50
N ALA A 22 3.77 -1.24 -11.32
CA ALA A 22 3.54 -2.67 -11.46
C ALA A 22 3.06 -3.23 -10.12
N ALA A 23 1.99 -4.02 -10.12
CA ALA A 23 1.49 -4.65 -8.89
C ALA A 23 1.07 -6.10 -9.08
N THR A 24 1.12 -6.86 -7.99
CA THR A 24 0.56 -8.22 -7.88
C THR A 24 -0.05 -8.40 -6.49
N ALA A 25 -0.86 -9.44 -6.31
CA ALA A 25 -1.37 -9.87 -5.03
C ALA A 25 -1.07 -11.34 -4.80
N LEU A 26 -0.81 -11.71 -3.54
CA LEU A 26 -0.68 -13.10 -3.10
C LEU A 26 -1.70 -13.40 -2.02
N VAL A 27 -2.13 -14.66 -1.97
CA VAL A 27 -2.80 -15.23 -0.80
C VAL A 27 -1.81 -16.15 -0.12
N LEU A 28 -1.46 -15.80 1.12
CA LEU A 28 -0.59 -16.58 1.99
C LEU A 28 -1.47 -17.32 2.98
N THR A 29 -1.35 -18.64 3.05
CA THR A 29 -2.11 -19.46 3.99
C THR A 29 -1.16 -20.15 4.96
N ALA A 30 -1.66 -20.50 6.13
CA ALA A 30 -0.91 -21.26 7.13
C ALA A 30 -1.88 -22.12 7.96
N GLU A 31 -1.34 -22.89 8.91
CA GLU A 31 -2.15 -23.74 9.80
C GLU A 31 -3.11 -22.92 10.68
N THR A 32 -2.71 -21.71 11.09
CA THR A 32 -3.50 -20.83 11.96
C THR A 32 -3.51 -19.40 11.43
N PRO A 33 -4.52 -18.58 11.76
CA PRO A 33 -4.55 -17.17 11.39
C PRO A 33 -3.31 -16.41 11.86
N GLU A 34 -2.78 -16.76 13.04
CA GLU A 34 -1.60 -16.15 13.63
C GLU A 34 -0.37 -16.39 12.76
N TRP A 35 -0.14 -17.63 12.32
CA TRP A 35 1.00 -17.96 11.44
C TRP A 35 0.88 -17.35 10.05
N ALA A 36 -0.34 -17.24 9.49
CA ALA A 36 -0.56 -16.56 8.21
C ALA A 36 -0.24 -15.06 8.34
N MET A 37 -0.64 -14.43 9.44
CA MET A 37 -0.34 -13.04 9.75
C MET A 37 1.16 -12.81 9.97
N ILE A 38 1.87 -13.71 10.66
CA ILE A 38 3.32 -13.64 10.83
C ILE A 38 4.02 -13.65 9.47
N ALA A 39 3.69 -14.62 8.60
CA ALA A 39 4.28 -14.71 7.26
C ALA A 39 4.02 -13.44 6.43
N ALA A 40 2.79 -12.94 6.45
CA ALA A 40 2.41 -11.70 5.78
C ALA A 40 3.17 -10.49 6.32
N THR A 41 3.20 -10.31 7.64
CA THR A 41 3.87 -9.19 8.30
C THR A 41 5.37 -9.18 8.01
N THR A 42 6.03 -10.35 8.07
CA THR A 42 7.46 -10.48 7.74
C THR A 42 7.70 -10.17 6.26
N MET A 43 6.85 -10.67 5.35
CA MET A 43 6.97 -10.43 3.91
C MET A 43 6.79 -8.96 3.54
N THR A 44 5.86 -8.25 4.18
CA THR A 44 5.55 -6.84 3.90
C THR A 44 6.42 -5.85 4.68
N GLY A 45 7.29 -6.33 5.59
CA GLY A 45 8.25 -5.51 6.31
C GLY A 45 9.33 -4.90 5.40
N PHE A 46 9.89 -3.76 5.79
CA PHE A 46 10.90 -3.02 5.01
C PHE A 46 10.48 -2.83 3.53
N ALA A 47 9.26 -2.31 3.32
CA ALA A 47 8.64 -2.13 2.01
C ALA A 47 7.78 -0.85 1.99
N THR A 48 8.30 0.25 2.54
CA THR A 48 7.51 1.48 2.71
C THR A 48 7.55 2.37 1.48
N SER A 49 8.63 2.32 0.71
CA SER A 49 8.75 3.08 -0.53
C SER A 49 9.62 2.37 -1.55
N VAL A 50 9.18 2.32 -2.82
CA VAL A 50 9.96 1.72 -3.91
C VAL A 50 11.32 2.40 -4.12
N ILE A 51 11.47 3.66 -3.74
CA ILE A 51 12.71 4.45 -3.90
C ILE A 51 13.88 3.85 -3.08
N GLY A 52 13.60 3.40 -1.86
CA GLY A 52 14.64 2.97 -0.91
C GLY A 52 14.52 1.52 -0.45
N CYS A 53 13.32 0.96 -0.42
CA CYS A 53 13.05 -0.41 0.00
C CYS A 53 12.98 -1.40 -1.17
N GLY A 54 12.89 -0.89 -2.40
CA GLY A 54 12.78 -1.66 -3.63
C GLY A 54 11.36 -2.16 -3.97
N ALA A 55 10.45 -2.19 -3.00
CA ALA A 55 9.03 -2.46 -3.19
C ALA A 55 8.20 -1.62 -2.20
N GLU A 56 6.92 -1.45 -2.53
CA GLU A 56 5.86 -1.07 -1.62
C GLU A 56 4.99 -2.30 -1.34
N ALA A 57 4.70 -2.59 -0.06
CA ALA A 57 3.98 -3.80 0.33
C ALA A 57 3.06 -3.58 1.51
N GLY A 58 1.96 -4.33 1.55
CA GLY A 58 1.03 -4.28 2.67
C GLY A 58 0.03 -5.42 2.66
N ILE A 59 -0.66 -5.53 3.79
CA ILE A 59 -1.77 -6.47 3.97
C ILE A 59 -3.05 -5.78 3.49
N ASP A 60 -3.76 -6.46 2.60
CA ASP A 60 -5.05 -6.02 2.06
C ASP A 60 -6.19 -6.60 2.91
N ALA A 61 -6.21 -7.91 3.13
CA ALA A 61 -7.28 -8.57 3.87
C ALA A 61 -6.84 -9.82 4.62
N VAL A 62 -7.49 -10.09 5.75
CA VAL A 62 -7.48 -11.42 6.38
C VAL A 62 -8.59 -12.26 5.76
N LEU A 63 -8.27 -13.51 5.42
CA LEU A 63 -9.17 -14.42 4.71
C LEU A 63 -9.55 -15.60 5.60
N ALA A 64 -10.85 -15.87 5.66
CA ALA A 64 -11.38 -17.07 6.27
C ALA A 64 -11.05 -18.31 5.41
N PRO A 65 -11.05 -19.53 6.00
CA PRO A 65 -10.72 -20.76 5.27
C PRO A 65 -11.53 -21.03 4.00
N ASP A 66 -12.79 -20.60 3.94
CA ASP A 66 -13.67 -20.76 2.78
C ASP A 66 -13.33 -19.79 1.63
N ALA A 67 -12.57 -18.74 1.90
CA ALA A 67 -12.08 -17.78 0.93
C ALA A 67 -10.67 -18.12 0.38
N THR A 68 -10.07 -19.23 0.80
CA THR A 68 -8.72 -19.63 0.36
C THR A 68 -8.70 -20.89 -0.48
N PRO A 69 -7.71 -21.06 -1.40
CA PRO A 69 -7.70 -22.20 -2.32
C PRO A 69 -7.48 -23.58 -1.67
N ASP A 70 -6.93 -23.62 -0.45
CA ASP A 70 -6.60 -24.87 0.26
C ASP A 70 -7.42 -25.09 1.53
N GLY A 71 -8.43 -24.26 1.80
CA GLY A 71 -9.32 -24.44 2.95
C GLY A 71 -8.67 -24.09 4.28
N ARG A 72 -7.60 -23.29 4.29
CA ARG A 72 -6.87 -22.86 5.49
C ARG A 72 -6.99 -21.35 5.71
N PRO A 73 -6.85 -20.85 6.95
CA PRO A 73 -6.84 -19.40 7.18
C PRO A 73 -5.71 -18.74 6.39
N GLY A 74 -5.97 -17.54 5.87
CA GLY A 74 -5.02 -16.85 5.03
C GLY A 74 -5.00 -15.33 5.17
N VAL A 75 -4.03 -14.72 4.52
CA VAL A 75 -3.87 -13.27 4.43
C VAL A 75 -3.56 -12.91 2.98
N ARG A 76 -4.33 -11.97 2.43
CA ARG A 76 -4.07 -11.36 1.13
C ARG A 76 -3.11 -10.19 1.30
N VAL A 77 -2.00 -10.23 0.57
CA VAL A 77 -0.99 -9.17 0.57
C VAL A 77 -0.82 -8.61 -0.84
N LEU A 78 -0.57 -7.31 -0.93
CA LEU A 78 -0.25 -6.64 -2.19
C LEU A 78 1.22 -6.26 -2.22
N LEU A 79 1.80 -6.30 -3.43
CA LEU A 79 3.17 -5.92 -3.67
C LEU A 79 3.23 -5.03 -4.92
N PHE A 80 3.86 -3.88 -4.78
CA PHE A 80 4.03 -2.85 -5.80
C PHE A 80 5.51 -2.62 -6.07
N GLY A 81 5.84 -2.33 -7.33
CA GLY A 81 7.19 -2.01 -7.78
C GLY A 81 7.15 -0.98 -8.90
N PHE A 82 8.29 -0.32 -9.13
CA PHE A 82 8.44 0.64 -10.22
C PHE A 82 8.07 0.06 -11.59
N ASP A 83 8.49 -1.18 -11.84
CA ASP A 83 8.20 -1.91 -13.06
C ASP A 83 8.06 -3.41 -12.78
N ALA A 84 7.66 -4.17 -13.80
CA ALA A 84 7.43 -5.61 -13.68
C ALA A 84 8.71 -6.41 -13.36
N GLY A 85 9.89 -5.91 -13.73
CA GLY A 85 11.18 -6.54 -13.44
C GLY A 85 11.55 -6.40 -11.97
N GLY A 86 11.53 -5.17 -11.46
CA GLY A 86 11.77 -4.86 -10.05
C GLY A 86 10.75 -5.54 -9.13
N LEU A 87 9.47 -5.54 -9.53
CA LEU A 87 8.42 -6.26 -8.80
C LEU A 87 8.73 -7.76 -8.70
N LYS A 88 9.11 -8.40 -9.81
CA LYS A 88 9.46 -9.83 -9.83
C LYS A 88 10.64 -10.14 -8.90
N ASP A 89 11.68 -9.32 -8.92
CA ASP A 89 12.86 -9.51 -8.08
C ASP A 89 12.51 -9.42 -6.59
N GLN A 90 11.69 -8.44 -6.21
CA GLN A 90 11.22 -8.28 -4.84
C GLN A 90 10.29 -9.41 -4.41
N LEU A 91 9.38 -9.84 -5.29
CA LEU A 91 8.48 -10.96 -5.05
C LEU A 91 9.27 -12.24 -4.72
N LEU A 92 10.30 -12.56 -5.51
CA LEU A 92 11.13 -13.75 -5.29
C LEU A 92 11.91 -13.67 -3.98
N ARG A 93 12.52 -12.53 -3.66
CA ARG A 93 13.28 -12.34 -2.40
C ARG A 93 12.37 -12.47 -1.19
N ARG A 94 11.23 -11.79 -1.20
CA ARG A 94 10.29 -11.75 -0.07
C ARG A 94 9.60 -13.08 0.14
N VAL A 95 9.08 -13.71 -0.91
CA VAL A 95 8.47 -15.05 -0.76
C VAL A 95 9.52 -16.08 -0.37
N GLY A 96 10.71 -16.06 -0.98
CA GLY A 96 11.77 -17.03 -0.69
C GLY A 96 12.43 -16.90 0.69
N GLN A 97 12.44 -15.71 1.30
CA GLN A 97 13.14 -15.47 2.58
C GLN A 97 12.19 -15.20 3.75
N CYS A 98 10.91 -14.92 3.48
CA CYS A 98 9.92 -14.65 4.52
C CYS A 98 8.81 -15.70 4.56
N VAL A 99 8.31 -16.14 3.40
CA VAL A 99 7.17 -17.06 3.34
C VAL A 99 7.63 -18.51 3.29
N LEU A 100 8.52 -18.90 2.35
CA LEU A 100 9.11 -20.25 2.31
C LEU A 100 9.68 -20.70 3.65
N THR A 101 10.21 -19.76 4.43
CA THR A 101 10.80 -19.99 5.76
C THR A 101 9.79 -19.92 6.90
N SER A 102 8.57 -19.45 6.65
CA SER A 102 7.48 -19.43 7.63
C SER A 102 6.84 -20.82 7.77
N PRO A 103 6.73 -21.36 9.00
CA PRO A 103 6.19 -22.70 9.25
C PRO A 103 4.80 -22.92 8.65
N GLY A 104 4.62 -24.06 7.98
CA GLY A 104 3.33 -24.51 7.44
C GLY A 104 2.73 -23.60 6.37
N SER A 105 3.49 -22.66 5.81
CA SER A 105 2.93 -21.69 4.87
C SER A 105 2.73 -22.23 3.46
N ALA A 106 1.79 -21.66 2.71
CA ALA A 106 1.64 -21.88 1.27
C ALA A 106 1.27 -20.58 0.54
N VAL A 107 1.56 -20.53 -0.76
CA VAL A 107 1.42 -19.31 -1.58
C VAL A 107 0.60 -19.56 -2.83
N PHE A 108 -0.43 -18.73 -3.00
CA PHE A 108 -1.32 -18.71 -4.14
C PHE A 108 -1.35 -17.32 -4.77
N ALA A 109 -1.66 -17.24 -6.07
CA ALA A 109 -2.03 -15.99 -6.72
C ALA A 109 -3.26 -15.37 -6.04
N GLY A 110 -3.17 -14.08 -5.70
CA GLY A 110 -4.25 -13.29 -5.10
C GLY A 110 -4.96 -12.34 -6.08
N ILE A 111 -4.56 -12.37 -7.35
CA ILE A 111 -5.34 -11.81 -8.48
C ILE A 111 -5.93 -13.01 -9.23
N ALA A 112 -7.21 -12.90 -9.58
CA ALA A 112 -7.90 -13.94 -10.34
C ALA A 112 -7.29 -14.03 -11.75
N TRP A 113 -7.11 -15.25 -12.26
CA TRP A 113 -6.49 -15.47 -13.56
C TRP A 113 -7.36 -15.01 -14.75
N ASP A 114 -8.66 -14.88 -14.52
CA ASP A 114 -9.68 -14.39 -15.44
C ASP A 114 -10.07 -12.93 -15.19
N ASP A 115 -9.33 -12.21 -14.33
CA ASP A 115 -9.52 -10.78 -14.13
C ASP A 115 -9.37 -10.01 -15.47
N PRO A 116 -10.29 -9.11 -15.82
CA PRO A 116 -10.24 -8.38 -17.08
C PRO A 116 -8.99 -7.49 -17.22
N ASN A 117 -8.39 -7.09 -16.09
CA ASN A 117 -7.18 -6.28 -16.03
C ASN A 117 -5.94 -7.13 -15.76
N VAL A 118 -6.00 -8.45 -15.95
CA VAL A 118 -4.86 -9.33 -15.76
C VAL A 118 -3.67 -8.88 -16.60
N GLY A 119 -2.53 -8.70 -15.94
CA GLY A 119 -1.27 -8.34 -16.55
C GLY A 119 -0.41 -9.57 -16.85
N LYS A 120 0.87 -9.31 -17.13
CA LYS A 120 1.84 -10.36 -17.41
C LYS A 120 2.09 -11.21 -16.17
N ALA A 121 2.00 -12.53 -16.31
CA ALA A 121 2.33 -13.45 -15.23
C ALA A 121 3.82 -13.39 -14.84
N LEU A 122 4.10 -13.31 -13.53
CA LEU A 122 5.42 -13.43 -12.94
C LEU A 122 5.64 -14.87 -12.48
N LYS A 123 6.76 -15.46 -12.90
CA LYS A 123 7.16 -16.80 -12.44
C LYS A 123 7.60 -16.72 -10.97
N LEU A 124 6.92 -17.46 -10.09
CA LEU A 124 7.14 -17.47 -8.65
C LEU A 124 7.59 -18.84 -8.16
N GLY A 125 6.67 -19.77 -7.89
CA GLY A 125 7.00 -21.14 -7.47
C GLY A 125 7.85 -21.88 -8.50
N GLY A 126 7.70 -21.53 -9.79
CA GLY A 126 8.56 -22.02 -10.85
C GLY A 126 10.04 -21.63 -10.72
N ALA A 127 10.37 -20.60 -9.95
CA ALA A 127 11.73 -20.19 -9.63
C ALA A 127 12.14 -20.66 -8.21
N ILE A 128 11.24 -20.53 -7.23
CA ILE A 128 11.52 -20.96 -5.84
C ILE A 128 11.77 -22.48 -5.74
N ARG A 129 11.16 -23.28 -6.62
CA ARG A 129 11.32 -24.75 -6.61
C ARG A 129 12.78 -25.24 -6.61
N TYR A 130 13.71 -24.45 -7.14
CA TYR A 130 15.11 -24.84 -7.24
C TYR A 130 15.76 -24.97 -5.86
N PHE A 131 15.19 -24.36 -4.81
CA PHE A 131 15.57 -24.61 -3.42
C PHE A 131 15.44 -26.09 -3.03
N GLY A 132 14.49 -26.81 -3.61
CA GLY A 132 14.29 -28.25 -3.35
C GLY A 132 15.30 -29.16 -4.04
N ASP A 133 16.38 -28.64 -4.63
CA ASP A 133 17.53 -29.39 -5.16
C ASP A 133 17.17 -30.62 -6.01
N GLY A 134 16.22 -30.45 -6.93
CA GLY A 134 15.76 -31.52 -7.83
C GLY A 134 14.67 -32.43 -7.25
N PHE A 135 14.36 -32.34 -5.96
CA PHE A 135 13.29 -33.11 -5.30
C PHE A 135 11.90 -32.44 -5.36
N ALA A 136 11.83 -31.18 -5.78
CA ALA A 136 10.54 -30.47 -5.89
C ALA A 136 9.65 -31.10 -6.98
N THR A 137 8.39 -31.38 -6.64
CA THR A 137 7.43 -32.00 -7.57
C THR A 137 6.40 -31.00 -8.06
N ALA A 138 6.03 -31.10 -9.34
CA ALA A 138 4.96 -30.29 -9.92
C ALA A 138 3.61 -31.02 -9.81
N LYS A 139 2.55 -30.26 -9.53
CA LYS A 139 1.15 -30.74 -9.62
C LYS A 139 0.32 -29.75 -10.43
N ARG A 140 -0.70 -30.26 -11.11
CA ARG A 140 -1.73 -29.44 -11.77
C ARG A 140 -3.06 -29.75 -11.12
N VAL A 141 -3.75 -28.72 -10.64
CA VAL A 141 -5.07 -28.81 -9.99
C VAL A 141 -5.93 -27.69 -10.56
N ALA A 142 -7.12 -28.01 -11.06
CA ALA A 142 -8.05 -27.05 -11.67
C ALA A 142 -7.39 -26.10 -12.69
N GLY A 143 -6.54 -26.65 -13.58
CA GLY A 143 -5.83 -25.86 -14.60
C GLY A 143 -4.63 -25.06 -14.10
N ARG A 144 -4.47 -24.86 -12.78
CA ARG A 144 -3.35 -24.15 -12.16
C ARG A 144 -2.20 -25.11 -11.86
N ARG A 145 -0.96 -24.63 -11.98
CA ARG A 145 0.25 -25.42 -11.71
C ARG A 145 0.87 -24.99 -10.38
N TYR A 146 1.19 -25.95 -9.55
CA TYR A 146 1.82 -25.77 -8.25
C TYR A 146 3.13 -26.55 -8.16
N TRP A 147 4.01 -26.10 -7.27
CA TRP A 147 5.22 -26.80 -6.87
C TRP A 147 5.14 -27.17 -5.40
N ARG A 148 5.49 -28.41 -5.08
CA ARG A 148 5.66 -28.94 -3.73
C ARG A 148 7.16 -29.10 -3.50
N THR A 149 7.74 -28.18 -2.75
CA THR A 149 9.17 -28.17 -2.45
C THR A 149 9.40 -28.81 -1.09
N PRO A 150 10.15 -29.91 -0.98
CA PRO A 150 10.39 -30.55 0.32
C PRO A 150 11.23 -29.63 1.21
N VAL A 151 10.82 -29.52 2.47
CA VAL A 151 11.43 -28.70 3.53
C VAL A 151 11.34 -29.45 4.87
N MET A 152 11.93 -28.89 5.94
CA MET A 152 12.03 -29.61 7.22
C MET A 152 10.68 -29.94 7.88
N ASP A 153 9.67 -29.08 7.74
CA ASP A 153 8.34 -29.30 8.32
C ASP A 153 7.38 -30.06 7.38
N GLY A 154 7.85 -30.44 6.18
CA GLY A 154 7.07 -31.16 5.19
C GLY A 154 7.29 -30.60 3.78
N GLU A 155 6.32 -29.84 3.27
CA GLU A 155 6.34 -29.31 1.91
C GLU A 155 5.88 -27.85 1.86
N PHE A 156 6.66 -27.01 1.18
CA PHE A 156 6.24 -25.67 0.79
C PHE A 156 5.48 -25.74 -0.54
N LEU A 157 4.19 -25.44 -0.50
CA LEU A 157 3.34 -25.37 -1.69
C LEU A 157 3.31 -23.95 -2.24
N CYS A 158 3.71 -23.80 -3.51
CA CYS A 158 3.75 -22.50 -4.17
C CYS A 158 3.26 -22.58 -5.61
N GLU A 159 2.35 -21.69 -5.98
CA GLU A 159 1.87 -21.60 -7.35
C GLU A 159 2.99 -21.22 -8.33
N HIS A 160 2.97 -21.84 -9.51
CA HIS A 160 4.04 -21.74 -10.50
C HIS A 160 4.34 -20.29 -10.92
N SER A 161 3.28 -19.53 -11.13
CA SER A 161 3.30 -18.12 -11.51
C SER A 161 2.17 -17.41 -10.79
N VAL A 162 2.24 -16.08 -10.72
CA VAL A 162 1.17 -15.22 -10.24
C VAL A 162 0.94 -14.09 -11.24
N PRO A 163 -0.31 -13.65 -11.49
CA PRO A 163 -0.56 -12.55 -12.40
C PRO A 163 -0.15 -11.21 -11.77
N THR A 164 0.33 -10.27 -12.60
CA THR A 164 0.24 -8.85 -12.26
C THR A 164 -1.14 -8.32 -12.63
N VAL A 165 -1.42 -7.07 -12.29
CA VAL A 165 -2.58 -6.31 -12.78
C VAL A 165 -2.13 -5.15 -13.66
N GLN A 166 -2.97 -4.73 -14.59
CA GLN A 166 -2.81 -3.49 -15.35
C GLN A 166 -3.51 -2.33 -14.63
N GLY A 167 -2.93 -1.13 -14.72
CA GLY A 167 -3.56 0.08 -14.15
C GLY A 167 -3.44 0.21 -12.64
N ALA A 168 -2.50 -0.51 -12.00
CA ALA A 168 -2.15 -0.28 -10.62
C ALA A 168 -1.56 1.13 -10.43
N VAL A 169 -1.92 1.75 -9.31
CA VAL A 169 -1.57 3.13 -8.99
C VAL A 169 -0.97 3.18 -7.60
N GLY A 170 0.12 3.92 -7.43
CA GLY A 170 0.68 4.23 -6.11
C GLY A 170 0.89 5.71 -5.88
N GLY A 171 0.90 6.12 -4.62
CA GLY A 171 1.12 7.50 -4.22
C GLY A 171 -0.14 8.36 -4.05
N GLY A 172 -1.35 7.78 -4.08
CA GLY A 172 -2.55 8.50 -3.66
C GLY A 172 -2.40 8.92 -2.20
N ASN A 173 -2.65 10.18 -1.84
CA ASN A 173 -2.26 10.67 -0.51
C ASN A 173 -3.17 11.77 0.05
N LEU A 174 -3.18 11.89 1.37
CA LEU A 174 -3.82 12.98 2.12
C LEU A 174 -2.88 13.45 3.22
N LEU A 175 -2.82 14.77 3.43
CA LEU A 175 -2.08 15.40 4.51
C LEU A 175 -3.06 16.01 5.51
N PHE A 176 -2.88 15.66 6.78
CA PHE A 176 -3.68 16.15 7.91
C PHE A 176 -2.89 17.22 8.66
N LEU A 177 -3.40 18.45 8.64
CA LEU A 177 -2.78 19.60 9.29
C LEU A 177 -3.48 19.83 10.63
N GLY A 178 -2.80 19.59 11.75
CA GLY A 178 -3.41 19.67 13.08
C GLY A 178 -2.59 20.43 14.11
N ARG A 179 -3.21 20.68 15.26
CA ARG A 179 -2.67 21.53 16.34
C ARG A 179 -1.75 20.78 17.31
N ARG A 180 -1.98 19.49 17.53
CA ARG A 180 -1.27 18.69 18.55
C ARG A 180 -0.95 17.31 18.03
N PHE A 181 0.27 16.83 18.26
CA PHE A 181 0.75 15.58 17.71
C PHE A 181 -0.14 14.37 18.05
N GLY A 182 -0.49 14.20 19.32
CA GLY A 182 -1.30 13.06 19.76
C GLY A 182 -2.66 12.99 19.06
N ASP A 183 -3.33 14.13 18.91
CA ASP A 183 -4.64 14.18 18.27
C ASP A 183 -4.55 14.04 16.75
N THR A 184 -3.59 14.71 16.11
CA THR A 184 -3.37 14.57 14.66
C THR A 184 -3.01 13.13 14.30
N LEU A 185 -2.23 12.45 15.14
CA LEU A 185 -1.95 11.02 14.97
C LEU A 185 -3.25 10.20 15.07
N ARG A 186 -4.12 10.51 16.03
CA ARG A 186 -5.43 9.85 16.15
C ARG A 186 -6.32 10.05 14.92
N VAL A 187 -6.31 11.25 14.33
CA VAL A 187 -6.98 11.53 13.05
C VAL A 187 -6.41 10.64 11.93
N ALA A 188 -5.09 10.55 11.82
CA ALA A 188 -4.44 9.72 10.81
C ALA A 188 -4.75 8.22 11.02
N GLU A 189 -4.75 7.72 12.26
CA GLU A 189 -5.15 6.33 12.58
C GLU A 189 -6.58 6.01 12.14
N ILE A 190 -7.52 6.93 12.39
CA ILE A 190 -8.92 6.80 11.96
C ILE A 190 -8.99 6.77 10.43
N ALA A 191 -8.22 7.63 9.75
CA ALA A 191 -8.14 7.67 8.31
C ALA A 191 -7.58 6.37 7.71
N VAL A 192 -6.48 5.84 8.28
CA VAL A 192 -5.89 4.55 7.90
C VAL A 192 -6.90 3.42 8.07
N ALA A 193 -7.58 3.36 9.22
CA ALA A 193 -8.58 2.33 9.49
C ALA A 193 -9.71 2.35 8.44
N ALA A 194 -10.19 3.53 8.06
CA ALA A 194 -11.20 3.69 7.03
C ALA A 194 -10.68 3.36 5.62
N ALA A 195 -9.45 3.76 5.27
CA ALA A 195 -8.84 3.41 3.99
C ALA A 195 -8.69 1.87 3.83
N ARG A 196 -8.30 1.17 4.91
CA ARG A 196 -8.10 -0.29 4.91
C ARG A 196 -9.39 -1.10 4.76
N THR A 197 -10.57 -0.51 4.92
CA THR A 197 -11.82 -1.24 4.63
C THR A 197 -12.11 -1.34 3.13
N VAL A 198 -11.41 -0.54 2.32
CA VAL A 198 -11.53 -0.61 0.86
C VAL A 198 -10.67 -1.79 0.37
N PRO A 199 -11.20 -2.69 -0.47
CA PRO A 199 -10.41 -3.77 -1.03
C PRO A 199 -9.39 -3.26 -2.05
N ASP A 200 -8.36 -4.06 -2.29
CA ASP A 200 -7.35 -3.84 -3.32
C ASP A 200 -6.52 -2.57 -3.12
N VAL A 201 -6.33 -2.17 -1.85
CA VAL A 201 -5.43 -1.08 -1.46
C VAL A 201 -4.56 -1.46 -0.28
N ILE A 202 -3.41 -0.79 -0.17
CA ILE A 202 -2.54 -0.83 1.00
C ILE A 202 -2.09 0.57 1.38
N LEU A 203 -1.61 0.72 2.61
CA LEU A 203 -0.91 1.91 3.08
C LEU A 203 0.49 1.47 3.53
N PRO A 204 1.51 1.54 2.65
CA PRO A 204 2.77 0.81 2.81
C PRO A 204 3.67 1.33 3.93
N PHE A 205 3.42 2.56 4.40
CA PHE A 205 4.22 3.18 5.45
C PHE A 205 3.94 2.59 6.85
N PRO A 206 4.80 2.82 7.85
CA PRO A 206 4.64 2.24 9.18
C PRO A 206 3.28 2.61 9.80
N GLY A 207 2.46 1.60 10.08
CA GLY A 207 1.09 1.82 10.58
C GLY A 207 0.16 2.52 9.58
N GLY A 208 0.57 2.70 8.33
CA GLY A 208 -0.13 3.46 7.29
C GLY A 208 0.14 4.97 7.29
N VAL A 209 1.02 5.48 8.17
CA VAL A 209 1.22 6.93 8.37
C VAL A 209 2.65 7.35 8.04
N VAL A 210 2.77 8.49 7.38
CA VAL A 210 4.03 9.15 6.99
C VAL A 210 4.22 10.42 7.82
N ARG A 211 5.37 10.50 8.50
CA ARG A 211 5.77 11.71 9.26
C ARG A 211 6.77 12.58 8.54
N SER A 212 7.44 12.06 7.52
CA SER A 212 8.63 12.70 6.94
C SER A 212 8.28 13.73 5.87
N GLY A 213 7.23 13.48 5.07
CA GLY A 213 6.85 14.26 3.89
C GLY A 213 8.00 14.40 2.89
N SER A 214 7.84 13.88 1.68
CA SER A 214 8.90 14.02 0.66
C SER A 214 8.52 15.00 -0.44
N LYS A 215 9.51 15.69 -0.97
CA LYS A 215 9.41 16.44 -2.24
C LYS A 215 10.48 15.94 -3.21
N VAL A 216 10.20 16.11 -4.50
CA VAL A 216 11.13 15.74 -5.57
C VAL A 216 12.35 16.66 -5.56
N GLY A 217 13.52 16.05 -5.72
CA GLY A 217 14.81 16.72 -5.72
C GLY A 217 15.27 17.18 -4.34
N ALA A 218 16.39 17.89 -4.31
CA ALA A 218 16.99 18.42 -3.11
C ALA A 218 17.80 19.68 -3.40
N ARG A 219 18.02 20.51 -2.36
CA ARG A 219 18.93 21.66 -2.44
C ARG A 219 20.40 21.22 -2.49
N THR A 220 20.72 20.07 -1.91
CA THR A 220 22.05 19.45 -1.92
C THR A 220 22.16 18.43 -3.05
N LYS A 221 23.35 18.34 -3.68
CA LYS A 221 23.60 17.41 -4.79
C LYS A 221 23.43 15.95 -4.35
N GLY A 222 22.96 15.10 -5.26
CA GLY A 222 22.97 13.64 -5.11
C GLY A 222 21.73 13.01 -4.47
N MET A 223 20.71 13.79 -4.11
CA MET A 223 19.47 13.29 -3.50
C MET A 223 18.29 13.38 -4.47
N MET A 224 17.60 12.25 -4.69
CA MET A 224 16.41 12.16 -5.54
C MET A 224 15.17 12.76 -4.88
N ALA A 225 15.08 12.68 -3.56
CA ALA A 225 14.00 13.26 -2.76
C ALA A 225 14.58 13.90 -1.50
N SER A 226 13.89 14.90 -0.96
CA SER A 226 14.23 15.56 0.30
C SER A 226 12.97 15.87 1.11
N THR A 227 13.14 16.40 2.32
CA THR A 227 12.01 16.81 3.17
C THR A 227 11.16 17.87 2.45
N ASN A 228 9.83 17.74 2.59
CA ASN A 228 8.90 18.75 2.12
C ASN A 228 8.88 19.94 3.07
N ASP A 229 9.82 20.88 2.86
CA ASP A 229 10.04 22.06 3.69
C ASP A 229 8.82 22.99 3.78
N ALA A 230 7.93 22.97 2.80
CA ALA A 230 6.67 23.74 2.82
C ALA A 230 5.71 23.26 3.92
N TYR A 231 5.78 21.98 4.30
CA TYR A 231 4.92 21.35 5.31
C TYR A 231 5.68 20.98 6.59
N CYS A 232 6.85 21.58 6.83
CA CYS A 232 7.63 21.37 8.06
C CYS A 232 7.27 22.41 9.13
N PRO A 233 6.62 22.03 10.26
CA PRO A 233 6.24 23.00 11.30
C PRO A 233 7.42 23.77 11.90
N THR A 234 8.61 23.13 11.97
CA THR A 234 9.86 23.76 12.44
C THR A 234 10.39 24.85 11.51
N LEU A 235 9.90 24.93 10.27
CA LEU A 235 10.27 25.92 9.26
C LEU A 235 9.14 26.92 8.97
N LYS A 236 8.02 26.86 9.73
CA LYS A 236 6.81 27.67 9.52
C LYS A 236 7.06 29.18 9.42
N GLY A 237 8.06 29.70 10.15
CA GLY A 237 8.44 31.12 10.12
C GLY A 237 9.30 31.57 8.93
N ARG A 238 9.67 30.66 8.01
CA ARG A 238 10.46 30.99 6.81
C ARG A 238 9.55 31.22 5.61
N ALA A 239 10.03 32.03 4.66
CA ALA A 239 9.35 32.19 3.37
C ALA A 239 9.19 30.82 2.66
N GLY A 240 8.00 30.57 2.12
CA GLY A 240 7.67 29.31 1.42
C GLY A 240 6.98 28.24 2.27
N SER A 241 6.68 28.51 3.55
CA SER A 241 5.79 27.65 4.34
C SER A 241 4.36 27.67 3.77
N ALA A 242 3.75 26.49 3.64
CA ALA A 242 2.33 26.32 3.33
C ALA A 242 1.46 26.20 4.60
N LEU A 243 2.08 26.22 5.78
CA LEU A 243 1.38 25.99 7.06
C LEU A 243 0.78 27.28 7.64
N PRO A 244 -0.53 27.28 7.97
CA PRO A 244 -1.15 28.31 8.80
C PRO A 244 -0.52 28.39 10.20
N PRO A 245 -0.63 29.55 10.89
CA PRO A 245 -0.07 29.75 12.23
C PRO A 245 -0.48 28.71 13.27
N GLU A 246 -1.72 28.22 13.21
CA GLU A 246 -2.31 27.26 14.15
C GLU A 246 -1.90 25.80 13.91
N VAL A 247 -1.21 25.50 12.80
CA VAL A 247 -0.76 24.14 12.47
C VAL A 247 0.62 23.90 13.04
N ASP A 248 0.74 22.90 13.92
CA ASP A 248 2.00 22.52 14.56
C ASP A 248 2.43 21.09 14.21
N VAL A 249 1.56 20.31 13.57
CA VAL A 249 1.83 18.94 13.13
C VAL A 249 1.20 18.68 11.78
N VAL A 250 1.96 18.00 10.91
CA VAL A 250 1.47 17.43 9.66
C VAL A 250 1.77 15.94 9.65
N LEU A 251 0.76 15.14 9.32
CA LEU A 251 0.91 13.72 9.05
C LEU A 251 0.29 13.42 7.68
N GLU A 252 0.90 12.51 6.96
CA GLU A 252 0.46 12.09 5.64
C GLU A 252 0.04 10.62 5.69
N ILE A 253 -0.94 10.24 4.88
CA ILE A 253 -1.18 8.85 4.52
C ILE A 253 -0.92 8.68 3.02
N VAL A 254 -0.31 7.56 2.65
CA VAL A 254 -0.06 7.18 1.25
C VAL A 254 -0.77 5.86 0.99
N ILE A 255 -1.43 5.77 -0.15
CA ILE A 255 -2.32 4.69 -0.56
C ILE A 255 -1.90 4.22 -1.95
N ASP A 256 -1.63 2.93 -2.05
CA ASP A 256 -1.42 2.25 -3.32
C ASP A 256 -2.57 1.27 -3.54
N GLY A 257 -2.98 1.09 -4.79
CA GLY A 257 -4.10 0.24 -5.13
C GLY A 257 -3.97 -0.42 -6.48
N LEU A 258 -4.65 -1.57 -6.65
CA LEU A 258 -4.66 -2.31 -7.92
C LEU A 258 -5.39 -1.57 -9.04
N SER A 259 -6.10 -0.48 -8.72
CA SER A 259 -6.72 0.42 -9.70
C SER A 259 -6.79 1.86 -9.19
N ALA A 260 -6.91 2.83 -10.10
CA ALA A 260 -7.19 4.22 -9.72
C ALA A 260 -8.52 4.36 -8.95
N ALA A 261 -9.51 3.52 -9.27
CA ALA A 261 -10.80 3.54 -8.59
C ALA A 261 -10.68 3.13 -7.11
N SER A 262 -9.90 2.08 -6.80
CA SER A 262 -9.68 1.65 -5.42
C SER A 262 -8.91 2.69 -4.62
N VAL A 263 -7.88 3.33 -5.20
CA VAL A 263 -7.17 4.46 -4.57
C VAL A 263 -8.12 5.63 -4.28
N SER A 264 -8.94 6.03 -5.25
CA SER A 264 -9.93 7.10 -5.08
C SER A 264 -10.96 6.79 -3.97
N ALA A 265 -11.45 5.55 -3.93
CA ALA A 265 -12.38 5.09 -2.89
C ALA A 265 -11.74 5.10 -1.49
N ALA A 266 -10.49 4.64 -1.37
CA ALA A 266 -9.75 4.64 -0.11
C ALA A 266 -9.42 6.07 0.36
N MET A 267 -9.02 6.97 -0.54
CA MET A 267 -8.85 8.39 -0.24
C MET A 267 -10.16 9.02 0.23
N ARG A 268 -11.29 8.73 -0.43
CA ARG A 268 -12.61 9.21 0.00
C ARG A 268 -12.95 8.72 1.41
N ALA A 269 -12.80 7.43 1.68
CA ALA A 269 -13.08 6.85 3.00
C ALA A 269 -12.23 7.52 4.09
N ALA A 270 -10.93 7.69 3.85
CA ALA A 270 -10.01 8.37 4.75
C ALA A 270 -10.35 9.84 4.98
N LEU A 271 -10.64 10.60 3.91
CA LEU A 271 -11.01 12.02 3.98
C LEU A 271 -12.29 12.21 4.82
N HIS A 272 -13.30 11.38 4.57
CA HIS A 272 -14.57 11.45 5.29
C HIS A 272 -14.43 11.05 6.76
N ALA A 273 -13.71 9.97 7.07
CA ALA A 273 -13.51 9.53 8.45
C ALA A 273 -12.67 10.51 9.28
N SER A 274 -11.57 11.02 8.71
CA SER A 274 -10.71 12.01 9.36
C SER A 274 -11.43 13.33 9.65
N THR A 275 -12.22 13.85 8.70
CA THR A 275 -12.94 15.11 8.87
C THR A 275 -14.10 14.99 9.86
N ARG A 276 -14.81 13.86 9.93
CA ARG A 276 -15.85 13.62 10.95
C ARG A 276 -15.31 13.68 12.37
N ALA A 277 -14.13 13.10 12.61
CA ALA A 277 -13.46 13.14 13.91
C ALA A 277 -12.64 14.43 14.13
N GLY A 278 -12.46 15.23 13.08
CA GLY A 278 -11.44 16.28 13.02
C GLY A 278 -11.66 17.41 14.02
N ALA A 279 -12.90 17.85 14.20
CA ALA A 279 -13.21 19.00 15.05
C ALA A 279 -12.82 18.73 16.52
N ASP A 280 -13.18 17.55 17.02
CA ASP A 280 -12.88 17.10 18.39
C ASP A 280 -11.37 16.86 18.60
N LEU A 281 -10.65 16.54 17.53
CA LEU A 281 -9.22 16.24 17.54
C LEU A 281 -8.35 17.41 17.06
N GLY A 282 -8.91 18.62 16.94
CA GLY A 282 -8.13 19.81 16.58
C GLY A 282 -7.47 19.75 15.20
N LEU A 283 -8.08 19.02 14.26
CA LEU A 283 -7.72 19.06 12.85
C LEU A 283 -8.07 20.44 12.28
N VAL A 284 -7.11 21.08 11.62
CA VAL A 284 -7.28 22.41 11.05
C VAL A 284 -7.74 22.29 9.59
N ALA A 285 -7.04 21.45 8.82
CA ALA A 285 -7.34 21.24 7.41
C ALA A 285 -6.87 19.88 6.91
N VAL A 286 -7.44 19.45 5.79
CA VAL A 286 -6.92 18.35 4.98
C VAL A 286 -6.47 18.91 3.63
N THR A 287 -5.30 18.48 3.17
CA THR A 287 -4.78 18.79 1.83
C THR A 287 -4.21 17.52 1.18
N ALA A 288 -3.61 17.65 0.01
CA ALA A 288 -2.94 16.57 -0.69
C ALA A 288 -1.63 17.03 -1.33
N GLY A 289 -0.66 16.11 -1.37
CA GLY A 289 0.64 16.29 -1.97
C GLY A 289 0.61 16.07 -3.47
N ASN A 290 1.16 17.02 -4.20
CA ASN A 290 1.40 16.93 -5.63
C ASN A 290 2.74 17.58 -6.01
N TYR A 291 3.14 17.39 -7.25
CA TYR A 291 4.42 17.80 -7.84
C TYR A 291 4.22 18.78 -9.00
N GLY A 292 3.08 19.48 -9.01
CA GLY A 292 2.71 20.44 -10.05
C GLY A 292 2.00 19.83 -11.26
N GLY A 293 1.58 18.57 -11.20
CA GLY A 293 0.72 17.92 -12.20
C GLY A 293 1.44 17.45 -13.47
N ASN A 294 2.76 17.35 -13.44
CA ASN A 294 3.59 17.01 -14.61
C ASN A 294 4.37 15.72 -14.46
N LEU A 295 4.33 15.07 -13.29
CA LEU A 295 5.11 13.87 -12.98
C LEU A 295 4.22 12.63 -12.94
N GLY A 296 3.16 12.67 -12.13
CA GLY A 296 2.18 11.62 -12.01
C GLY A 296 1.08 11.75 -13.06
N ARG A 297 0.60 10.62 -13.58
CA ARG A 297 -0.49 10.59 -14.54
C ARG A 297 -1.86 10.74 -13.87
N HIS A 298 -1.97 10.32 -12.62
CA HIS A 298 -3.23 10.24 -11.89
C HIS A 298 -3.38 11.44 -10.97
N HIS A 299 -4.43 12.22 -11.16
CA HIS A 299 -4.75 13.38 -10.32
C HIS A 299 -6.05 13.11 -9.57
N PHE A 300 -5.96 12.87 -8.27
CA PHE A 300 -7.12 12.68 -7.40
C PHE A 300 -7.51 14.01 -6.78
N HIS A 301 -8.38 14.77 -7.45
CA HIS A 301 -8.84 16.07 -6.97
C HIS A 301 -9.74 15.90 -5.73
N LEU A 302 -9.42 16.63 -4.65
CA LEU A 302 -10.13 16.49 -3.37
C LEU A 302 -11.60 16.92 -3.46
N ARG A 303 -11.92 17.89 -4.35
CA ARG A 303 -13.30 18.29 -4.64
C ARG A 303 -14.19 17.14 -5.12
N ASP A 304 -13.62 16.17 -5.85
CA ASP A 304 -14.36 15.03 -6.38
C ASP A 304 -14.61 13.98 -5.29
N LEU A 305 -13.89 14.08 -4.16
CA LEU A 305 -13.96 13.18 -3.01
C LEU A 305 -14.94 13.66 -1.92
N LEU A 306 -15.56 14.84 -2.09
CA LEU A 306 -16.46 15.42 -1.07
C LEU A 306 -17.80 14.70 -0.95
N GLY A 307 -18.35 14.17 -2.05
CA GLY A 307 -19.58 13.37 -2.01
C GLY A 307 -19.41 12.11 -1.17
N GLU A 308 -20.47 11.63 -0.54
CA GLU A 308 -20.46 10.30 0.10
C GLU A 308 -20.35 9.21 -0.98
N ALA A 309 -19.81 8.04 -0.60
CA ALA A 309 -19.81 6.89 -1.49
C ALA A 309 -21.27 6.46 -1.74
N ALA A 310 -21.62 6.20 -3.01
CA ALA A 310 -22.92 5.66 -3.38
C ALA A 310 -23.05 4.18 -2.98
#